data_AF-M0BR11-F1
#
_entry.id   AF-M0BR11-F1
#
_cell.length_a   1.000
_cell.length_b   1.000
_cell.length_c   1.000
_cell.angle_alpha   90.00
_cell.angle_beta   90.00
_cell.angle_gamma   90.00
#
_symmetry.space_group_name_H-M   'P 1'
#
loop_
_entity.id
_entity.type
_entity.pdbx_description
1 polymer ?
#
loop_
_entity_poly.entity_id
_entity_poly.type
_entity_poly.pdbx_seq_one_letter_code
_entity_poly.pdbx_strand_id
1 'polypeptide(L)' 'MYAGVDGCSGGWIAISYTDEVYRGTNFYEKIEALWAEHDNVERILVDVPIGLRERTGARDPVMLPCESS' A
#
# COMPACT_ATOMS: atom_id res chain seq x y z
N MET A 1 13.55 -6.83 -8.05
CA MET A 1 12.07 -7.04 -8.00
C MET A 1 11.50 -5.93 -7.13
N TYR A 2 10.40 -5.32 -7.54
CA TYR A 2 9.80 -4.17 -6.88
C TYR A 2 8.39 -4.50 -6.41
N ALA A 3 7.96 -3.86 -5.32
CA ALA A 3 6.58 -3.92 -4.84
C ALA A 3 6.03 -2.51 -4.56
N GLY A 4 4.85 -2.21 -5.09
CA GLY A 4 4.06 -1.05 -4.70
C GLY A 4 2.97 -1.48 -3.71
N VAL A 5 2.82 -0.75 -2.61
CA VAL A 5 1.99 -1.15 -1.47
C VAL A 5 1.11 0.01 -1.02
N ASP A 6 -0.19 -0.26 -0.82
CA ASP A 6 -1.16 0.69 -0.25
C ASP A 6 -1.91 0.05 0.93
N GLY A 7 -2.22 0.87 1.93
CA GLY A 7 -2.93 0.48 3.14
C GLY A 7 -4.42 0.80 3.06
N CYS A 8 -5.27 -0.19 3.32
CA CYS A 8 -6.72 -0.02 3.39
C CYS A 8 -7.27 -0.44 4.75
N SER A 9 -8.59 -0.26 4.97
CA SER A 9 -9.22 -0.53 6.28
C SER A 9 -9.11 -1.98 6.76
N GLY A 10 -8.78 -2.93 5.89
CA GLY A 10 -8.66 -4.35 6.20
C GLY A 10 -7.23 -4.90 6.19
N GLY A 11 -6.23 -4.13 5.75
CA GLY A 11 -4.88 -4.64 5.55
C GLY A 11 -4.13 -3.88 4.45
N TRP A 12 -3.33 -4.61 3.70
CA TRP A 12 -2.37 -4.08 2.73
C TRP A 12 -2.49 -4.83 1.41
N ILE A 13 -2.55 -4.08 0.31
CA ILE A 13 -2.45 -4.65 -1.03
C ILE A 13 -1.05 -4.40 -1.57
N ALA A 14 -0.41 -5.44 -2.11
CA ALA A 14 0.90 -5.36 -2.72
C ALA A 14 0.84 -5.79 -4.18
N ILE A 15 1.39 -4.96 -5.06
CA ILE A 15 1.56 -5.26 -6.48
C ILE A 15 3.05 -5.49 -6.73
N SER A 16 3.41 -6.72 -7.11
CA SER A 16 4.78 -7.12 -7.41
C SER A 16 5.08 -7.03 -8.91
N TYR A 17 6.23 -6.49 -9.27
CA TYR A 17 6.67 -6.33 -10.65
C TYR A 17 8.20 -6.29 -10.79
N THR A 18 8.69 -6.45 -12.03
CA THR A 18 10.06 -6.11 -12.43
C THR A 18 10.01 -4.93 -13.40
N ASP A 19 11.15 -4.45 -13.89
CA ASP A 19 11.18 -3.33 -14.85
C ASP A 19 10.38 -3.61 -16.14
N GLU A 20 10.18 -4.89 -16.47
CA GLU A 20 9.58 -5.30 -17.73
C GLU A 20 8.17 -5.91 -17.59
N VAL A 21 7.83 -6.46 -16.43
CA VAL A 21 6.62 -7.28 -16.29
C VAL A 21 5.98 -7.24 -14.91
N TYR A 22 4.65 -7.23 -14.92
CA TYR A 22 3.81 -7.52 -13.75
C TYR A 22 3.99 -8.97 -13.30
N ARG A 23 4.02 -9.20 -11.98
CA ARG A 23 4.21 -10.54 -11.38
C ARG A 23 3.00 -11.01 -10.60
N GLY A 24 2.30 -10.14 -9.89
CA GLY A 24 1.17 -10.56 -9.07
C GLY A 24 0.64 -9.48 -8.15
N THR A 25 -0.52 -9.78 -7.55
CA THR A 25 -1.18 -8.94 -6.56
C THR A 25 -1.58 -9.81 -5.38
N ASN A 26 -1.11 -9.42 -4.19
CA ASN A 26 -1.38 -10.15 -2.94
C ASN A 26 -2.01 -9.19 -1.93
N PHE A 27 -2.85 -9.75 -1.04
CA PHE A 27 -3.42 -9.04 0.09
C PHE A 27 -2.88 -9.62 1.39
N TYR A 28 -2.51 -8.73 2.30
CA TYR A 28 -1.96 -9.07 3.61
C TYR A 28 -2.75 -8.36 4.69
N GLU A 29 -3.23 -9.08 5.70
CA GLU A 29 -3.93 -8.46 6.84
C GLU A 29 -3.00 -7.53 7.66
N LYS A 30 -1.70 -7.83 7.64
CA LYS A 30 -0.67 -7.18 8.47
C LYS A 30 0.55 -6.85 7.62
N ILE A 31 1.17 -5.69 7.87
CA ILE A 31 2.35 -5.25 7.12
C ILE A 31 3.54 -6.18 7.37
N GLU A 32 3.60 -6.81 8.54
CA GLU A 32 4.64 -7.76 8.91
C GLU A 32 4.60 -9.03 8.03
N ALA A 33 3.41 -9.47 7.60
CA ALA A 33 3.27 -10.61 6.71
C ALA A 33 3.80 -10.27 5.30
N LEU A 34 3.51 -9.06 4.82
CA LEU A 34 4.08 -8.54 3.58
C LEU A 34 5.61 -8.50 3.67
N TRP A 35 6.15 -7.98 4.76
CA TRP A 35 7.60 -7.87 4.95
C TRP A 35 8.30 -9.24 4.95
N ALA A 36 7.72 -10.23 5.63
CA ALA A 36 8.27 -11.58 5.71
C ALA A 36 8.26 -12.34 4.36
N GLU A 37 7.25 -12.11 3.53
CA GLU A 37 7.16 -12.75 2.20
C GLU A 37 8.13 -12.13 1.17
N HIS A 38 8.52 -10.86 1.38
CA HIS A 38 9.29 -10.07 0.45
C HIS A 38 10.75 -9.81 0.89
N ASP A 39 11.34 -10.72 1.67
CA ASP A 39 12.70 -10.57 2.25
C ASP A 39 13.84 -10.40 1.21
N ASN A 40 13.56 -10.70 -0.07
CA ASN A 40 14.50 -10.63 -1.19
C ASN A 40 14.14 -9.59 -2.26
N VAL A 41 13.13 -8.73 -2.03
CA VAL A 41 12.80 -7.67 -2.98
C VAL A 41 13.79 -6.53 -2.87
N GLU A 42 14.02 -5.86 -4.00
CA GLU A 42 15.00 -4.78 -4.09
C GLU A 42 14.47 -3.47 -3.49
N ARG A 43 13.16 -3.24 -3.62
CA ARG A 43 12.48 -2.08 -3.05
C ARG A 43 11.00 -2.34 -2.84
N ILE A 44 10.50 -1.85 -1.72
CA ILE A 44 9.07 -1.74 -1.41
C ILE A 44 8.74 -0.25 -1.29
N LEU A 45 7.78 0.21 -2.06
CA LEU A 45 7.23 1.57 -1.98
C LEU A 45 5.88 1.47 -1.28
N VAL A 46 5.81 1.99 -0.05
CA VAL A 46 4.60 1.98 0.77
C VAL A 46 3.98 3.37 0.77
N ASP A 47 2.73 3.50 0.35
CA ASP A 47 1.97 4.75 0.50
C ASP A 47 1.60 4.93 1.97
N VAL A 48 2.28 5.86 2.64
CA VAL A 48 2.04 6.19 4.05
C VAL A 48 1.42 7.58 4.08
N PRO A 49 0.18 7.73 4.58
CA PRO A 49 -0.46 9.03 4.65
C PRO A 49 0.34 9.98 5.55
N ILE A 50 0.49 11.23 5.10
CA ILE A 50 1.10 12.29 5.89
C ILE A 50 0.09 12.73 6.96
N GLY A 51 0.30 12.26 8.19
CA GLY A 51 -0.56 12.54 9.34
C GLY A 51 -0.79 11.28 10.16
N LEU A 52 -0.19 11.22 11.35
CA LEU A 52 -0.50 10.16 12.33
C LEU A 52 -1.91 10.43 12.88
N ARG A 53 -2.87 9.55 12.55
CA ARG A 53 -4.18 9.60 13.19
C ARG A 53 -4.04 9.14 14.64
N GLU A 54 -4.12 10.08 15.58
CA GLU A 54 -4.18 9.76 17.02
C GLU A 54 -5.47 9.01 17.41
N ARG A 55 -6.49 9.02 16.54
CA ARG A 55 -7.75 8.28 16.69
C ARG A 55 -8.16 7.58 15.40
N THR A 56 -8.45 6.29 15.50
CA THR A 56 -9.07 5.52 14.43
C THR A 56 -10.47 6.05 14.15
N GLY A 57 -10.75 6.50 12.92
CA GLY A 57 -12.13 6.57 12.43
C GLY A 57 -12.60 7.81 11.66
N ALA A 58 -11.81 8.87 11.51
CA ALA A 58 -12.20 9.99 10.64
C ALA A 58 -11.29 10.05 9.42
N ARG A 59 -11.89 10.00 8.21
CA ARG A 59 -11.19 10.44 7.00
C ARG A 59 -10.97 11.94 7.14
N ASP A 60 -9.73 12.36 7.33
CA ASP A 60 -9.39 13.76 7.08
C ASP A 60 -9.66 14.03 5.59
N PRO A 61 -10.54 14.99 5.25
CA PRO A 61 -10.92 15.24 3.87
C PRO A 61 -9.81 16.03 3.18
N VAL A 62 -8.66 15.38 2.91
CA VAL A 62 -7.59 15.98 2.10
C VAL A 62 -7.63 15.48 0.65
N MET A 63 -8.52 14.53 0.33
CA MET A 63 -8.94 14.32 -1.06
C MET A 63 -10.15 15.21 -1.35
N LEU A 64 -9.89 16.36 -1.99
CA LEU A 64 -10.93 17.08 -2.73
C LEU A 64 -11.58 16.10 -3.72
N PRO A 65 -12.92 16.03 -3.80
CA PRO A 65 -13.56 15.18 -4.79
C PRO A 65 -13.11 15.63 -6.19
N CYS A 66 -12.68 14.67 -7.00
CA CYS A 66 -12.48 14.89 -8.42
C CYS A 66 -13.86 15.22 -9.00
N GLU A 67 -14.13 16.50 -9.27
CA GLU A 67 -15.35 16.90 -9.95
C GLU A 67 -15.30 16.34 -11.37
N SER A 68 -16.18 15.38 -11.65
CA SER A 68 -16.36 14.81 -12.97
C SER A 68 -16.91 15.88 -13.91
N SER A 69 -16.09 16.30 -14.87
CA SER A 69 -16.53 17.02 -16.07
C SER A 69 -16.69 16.07 -17.25
#